data_AF-A0A256YS27-F1
#
_entry.id   AF-A0A256YS27-F1
#
_cell.length_a   1.000
_cell.length_b   1.000
_cell.length_c   1.000
_cell.angle_alpha   90.00
_cell.angle_beta   90.00
_cell.angle_gamma   90.00
#
_symmetry.space_group_name_H-M   'P 1'
#
loop_
_entity.id
_entity.type
_entity.pdbx_description
1 polymer ?
#
loop_
_entity_poly.entity_id
_entity_poly.type
_entity_poly.pdbx_seq_one_letter_code
_entity_poly.pdbx_strand_id
1 'polypeptide(L)'
;MKGLALETIAYFIIALVTIIIILTLIGTKLSPSIRNAYCSFVRGLRGLLPIPSYMKPPLPSYCQMEQITFKTEIIESNKASYVRDHLAAYIIACWETTGKLNVGQDKICYEVVLRNNLDIPLTENDVVSVLAQEGYENIMTWNRDNIIEKGSIAISYNSTSKKIEVS
;
A
#
# COMPACT_ATOMS: atom_id res chain seq x y z
N MET A 1 -51.95 25.34 6.73
CA MET A 1 -50.50 25.46 6.44
C MET A 1 -49.69 24.43 7.25
N LYS A 2 -49.95 23.12 7.09
CA LYS A 2 -49.17 22.03 7.73
C LYS A 2 -48.38 21.18 6.71
N GLY A 3 -48.50 21.49 5.41
CA GLY A 3 -47.86 20.76 4.31
C GLY A 3 -46.41 21.16 4.04
N LEU A 4 -46.04 22.44 4.23
CA LEU A 4 -44.67 22.93 3.99
C LEU A 4 -43.62 22.24 4.88
N ALA A 5 -43.97 21.95 6.14
CA ALA A 5 -43.06 21.26 7.05
C ALA A 5 -42.80 19.81 6.62
N LEU A 6 -43.81 19.12 6.08
CA LEU A 6 -43.68 17.74 5.61
C LEU A 6 -42.80 17.67 4.35
N GLU A 7 -42.99 18.62 3.43
CA GLU A 7 -42.21 18.73 2.20
C GLU A 7 -40.73 19.00 2.51
N THR A 8 -40.45 19.91 3.45
CA THR A 8 -39.09 20.26 3.86
C THR A 8 -38.38 19.06 4.50
N ILE A 9 -39.07 18.28 5.34
CA ILE A 9 -38.52 17.07 5.95
C ILE A 9 -38.25 16.00 4.88
N ALA A 10 -39.16 15.83 3.91
CA ALA A 10 -38.96 14.90 2.80
C ALA A 10 -37.74 15.26 1.95
N TYR A 11 -37.56 16.54 1.60
CA TYR A 11 -36.37 17.00 0.88
C TYR A 11 -35.08 16.78 1.67
N PHE A 12 -35.13 16.96 3.00
CA PHE A 12 -33.98 16.73 3.86
C PHE A 12 -33.57 15.25 3.90
N ILE A 13 -34.55 14.35 3.99
CA ILE A 13 -34.31 12.90 3.97
C ILE A 13 -33.75 12.47 2.60
N ILE A 14 -34.35 12.96 1.51
CA ILE A 14 -33.87 12.67 0.15
C ILE A 14 -32.42 13.12 0.02
N ALA A 15 -32.09 14.36 0.39
CA ALA A 15 -30.73 14.89 0.32
C ALA A 15 -29.72 14.03 1.09
N LEU A 16 -30.08 13.57 2.30
CA LEU A 16 -29.25 12.68 3.11
C LEU A 16 -29.00 11.34 2.41
N VAL A 17 -30.06 10.73 1.86
CA VAL A 17 -29.97 9.47 1.12
C VAL A 17 -29.13 9.64 -0.15
N THR A 18 -29.27 10.75 -0.89
CA THR A 18 -28.45 11.01 -2.09
C THR A 18 -26.98 11.16 -1.73
N ILE A 19 -26.67 11.88 -0.65
CA ILE A 19 -25.29 12.01 -0.15
C ILE A 19 -24.73 10.64 0.22
N ILE A 20 -25.49 9.81 0.93
CA ILE A 20 -25.06 8.45 1.29
C ILE A 20 -24.80 7.62 0.04
N ILE A 21 -25.72 7.63 -0.94
CA ILE A 21 -25.59 6.89 -2.20
C ILE A 21 -24.34 7.35 -2.95
N ILE A 22 -24.14 8.66 -3.10
CA ILE A 22 -22.97 9.25 -3.74
C ILE A 22 -21.69 8.81 -3.02
N LEU A 23 -21.66 8.87 -1.69
CA LEU A 23 -20.52 8.44 -0.89
C LEU A 23 -20.24 6.93 -1.05
N THR A 24 -21.26 6.08 -1.14
CA THR A 24 -21.09 4.62 -1.37
C THR A 24 -20.63 4.29 -2.79
N LEU A 25 -21.19 4.96 -3.81
CA LEU A 25 -20.79 4.78 -5.21
C LEU A 25 -19.35 5.23 -5.43
N ILE A 26 -18.99 6.38 -4.86
CA ILE A 26 -17.61 6.86 -4.81
C ILE A 26 -16.76 5.84 -4.06
N GLY A 27 -17.18 5.39 -2.86
CA GLY A 27 -16.53 4.36 -2.03
C GLY A 27 -15.90 3.18 -2.78
N THR A 28 -16.64 2.62 -3.73
CA THR A 28 -16.22 1.42 -4.48
C THR A 28 -15.29 1.71 -5.67
N LYS A 29 -15.24 2.95 -6.16
CA LYS A 29 -14.48 3.38 -7.36
C LYS A 29 -13.56 4.58 -7.12
N LEU A 30 -13.31 4.93 -5.85
CA LEU A 30 -12.49 6.08 -5.46
C LEU A 30 -11.10 6.01 -6.09
N SER A 31 -10.70 7.08 -6.78
CA SER A 31 -9.31 7.28 -7.17
C SER A 31 -8.43 7.39 -5.91
N PRO A 32 -7.15 7.00 -5.99
CA PRO A 32 -6.26 7.00 -4.83
C PRO A 32 -6.16 8.35 -4.10
N SER A 33 -6.24 9.46 -4.84
CA SER A 33 -6.20 10.82 -4.27
C SER A 33 -7.41 11.13 -3.39
N ILE A 34 -8.61 10.72 -3.81
CA ILE A 34 -9.83 10.96 -3.03
C ILE A 34 -9.88 10.02 -1.82
N ARG A 35 -9.35 8.78 -1.93
CA ARG A 35 -9.19 7.89 -0.76
C ARG A 35 -8.32 8.55 0.30
N ASN A 36 -7.20 9.16 -0.09
CA ASN A 36 -6.31 9.83 0.84
C ASN A 36 -6.99 11.04 1.52
N ALA A 37 -7.73 11.85 0.75
CA ALA A 37 -8.52 12.96 1.30
C ALA A 37 -9.59 12.48 2.29
N TYR A 38 -10.33 11.42 1.94
CA TYR A 38 -11.32 10.79 2.82
C TYR A 38 -10.67 10.25 4.11
N CYS A 39 -9.55 9.54 4.02
CA CYS A 39 -8.86 9.02 5.18
C CYS A 39 -8.31 10.12 6.08
N SER A 40 -7.81 11.22 5.50
CA SER A 40 -7.40 12.42 6.25
C SER A 40 -8.58 13.04 6.99
N PHE A 41 -9.72 13.22 6.32
CA PHE A 41 -10.94 13.75 6.91
C PHE A 41 -11.45 12.87 8.07
N VAL A 42 -11.56 11.55 7.86
CA VAL A 42 -12.05 10.62 8.90
C VAL A 42 -11.09 10.55 10.08
N ARG A 43 -9.77 10.55 9.85
CA ARG A 43 -8.77 10.62 10.94
C ARG A 43 -8.86 11.92 11.72
N GLY A 44 -9.03 13.05 11.02
CA GLY A 44 -9.23 14.36 11.64
C GLY A 44 -10.48 14.39 12.52
N LEU A 45 -11.62 13.94 11.99
CA LEU A 45 -12.88 13.84 12.73
C LEU A 45 -12.74 12.94 13.97
N ARG A 46 -12.05 11.81 13.82
CA ARG A 46 -11.78 10.84 14.89
C ARG A 46 -10.83 11.39 15.97
N GLY A 47 -9.96 12.34 15.63
CA GLY A 47 -9.11 13.07 16.58
C GLY A 47 -9.86 14.19 17.31
N LEU A 48 -10.80 14.83 16.64
CA LEU A 48 -11.57 15.96 17.18
C LEU A 48 -12.71 15.54 18.10
N LEU A 49 -13.25 14.33 17.89
CA LEU A 49 -14.29 13.76 18.73
C LEU A 49 -13.71 13.27 20.08
N PRO A 50 -14.21 13.77 21.23
CA PRO A 50 -13.77 13.38 22.58
C PRO A 50 -14.40 12.03 22.99
N ILE A 51 -14.36 11.05 22.10
CA ILE A 51 -14.90 9.72 22.33
C ILE A 51 -13.76 8.80 22.79
N PRO A 52 -13.96 7.95 23.81
CA PRO A 52 -12.96 6.97 24.23
C PRO A 52 -12.53 6.05 23.08
N SER A 53 -11.25 5.67 23.05
CA SER A 53 -10.62 4.93 21.94
C SER A 53 -11.35 3.64 21.53
N TYR A 54 -11.97 2.95 22.49
CA TYR A 54 -12.70 1.70 22.29
C TYR A 54 -14.10 1.87 21.68
N MET A 55 -14.66 3.09 21.70
CA MET A 55 -15.94 3.44 21.08
C MET A 55 -15.78 4.10 19.71
N LYS A 56 -14.55 4.35 19.26
CA LYS A 56 -14.31 4.94 17.95
C LYS A 56 -14.54 3.89 16.86
N PRO A 57 -15.36 4.18 15.83
CA PRO A 57 -15.57 3.24 14.74
C PRO A 57 -14.23 2.88 14.07
N PRO A 58 -14.02 1.61 13.71
CA PRO A 58 -12.79 1.18 13.06
C PRO A 58 -12.62 1.94 11.74
N LEU A 59 -11.37 2.36 11.45
CA LEU A 59 -11.06 2.94 10.15
C LEU A 59 -11.20 1.83 9.10
N PRO A 60 -11.72 2.14 7.90
CA PRO A 60 -11.64 1.22 6.77
C PRO A 60 -10.18 0.77 6.56
N SER A 61 -9.95 -0.46 6.11
CA SER A 61 -8.60 -1.03 5.94
C SER A 61 -7.69 -0.16 5.06
N TYR A 62 -8.23 0.47 4.01
CA TYR A 62 -7.47 1.41 3.16
C TYR A 62 -7.10 2.74 3.85
N CYS A 63 -7.76 3.08 4.96
CA CYS A 63 -7.41 4.20 5.84
C CYS A 63 -6.56 3.78 7.04
N GLN A 64 -6.40 2.49 7.26
CA GLN A 64 -5.36 1.94 8.13
C GLN A 64 -4.07 1.82 7.33
N MET A 65 -3.61 2.92 6.72
CA MET A 65 -2.21 2.95 6.30
C MET A 65 -1.39 2.95 7.59
N GLU A 66 -0.87 1.78 7.96
CA GLU A 66 0.43 1.75 8.63
C GLU A 66 1.33 2.69 7.84
N GLN A 67 2.01 3.60 8.53
CA GLN A 67 2.99 4.44 7.85
C GLN A 67 3.97 3.49 7.20
N ILE A 68 3.94 3.38 5.86
CA ILE A 68 4.96 2.67 5.09
C ILE A 68 6.24 3.43 5.42
N THR A 69 6.96 2.91 6.40
CA THR A 69 8.17 3.52 6.91
C THR A 69 9.27 2.91 6.09
N PHE A 70 10.07 3.77 5.46
CA PHE A 70 11.30 3.33 4.81
C PHE A 70 12.16 2.58 5.84
N LYS A 71 12.57 1.37 5.51
CA LYS A 71 13.43 0.53 6.35
C LYS A 71 14.69 0.12 5.60
N THR A 72 15.84 0.25 6.25
CA THR A 72 17.10 -0.26 5.74
C THR A 72 17.40 -1.60 6.40
N GLU A 73 17.59 -2.63 5.59
CA GLU A 73 17.85 -4.00 6.02
C GLU A 73 19.23 -4.43 5.54
N ILE A 74 20.04 -5.00 6.42
CA ILE A 74 21.41 -5.38 6.11
C ILE A 74 21.50 -6.89 6.00
N ILE A 75 21.98 -7.40 4.86
CA ILE A 75 22.21 -8.81 4.64
C ILE A 75 23.72 -9.07 4.62
N GLU A 76 24.17 -9.89 5.58
CA GLU A 76 25.59 -10.27 5.71
C GLU A 76 25.90 -11.62 5.06
N SER A 77 24.91 -12.33 4.52
CA SER A 77 25.14 -13.61 3.85
C SER A 77 25.66 -13.41 2.43
N ASN A 78 26.61 -14.25 2.02
CA ASN A 78 27.07 -14.40 0.63
C ASN A 78 26.23 -15.43 -0.16
N LYS A 79 25.34 -16.18 0.51
CA LYS A 79 24.53 -17.22 -0.13
C LYS A 79 23.42 -16.58 -0.96
N ALA A 80 23.49 -16.76 -2.27
CA ALA A 80 22.49 -16.22 -3.21
C ALA A 80 21.06 -16.67 -2.87
N SER A 81 20.85 -17.91 -2.42
CA SER A 81 19.53 -18.41 -1.99
C SER A 81 18.97 -17.64 -0.80
N TYR A 82 19.80 -17.36 0.21
CA TYR A 82 19.38 -16.58 1.38
C TYR A 82 18.96 -15.17 0.98
N VAL A 83 19.76 -14.52 0.13
CA VAL A 83 19.50 -13.16 -0.35
C VAL A 83 18.25 -13.10 -1.21
N ARG A 84 18.06 -14.07 -2.11
CA ARG A 84 16.87 -14.23 -2.94
C ARG A 84 15.60 -14.31 -2.09
N ASP A 85 15.59 -15.19 -1.09
CA ASP A 85 14.40 -15.43 -0.27
C ASP A 85 14.05 -14.18 0.57
N HIS A 86 15.07 -13.45 1.06
CA HIS A 86 14.86 -12.18 1.76
C HIS A 86 14.36 -11.07 0.83
N LEU A 87 14.94 -10.94 -0.37
CA LEU A 87 14.47 -9.97 -1.36
C LEU A 87 13.02 -10.23 -1.74
N ALA A 88 12.66 -11.49 -2.01
CA ALA A 88 11.27 -11.88 -2.29
C ALA A 88 10.34 -11.53 -1.12
N ALA A 89 10.74 -11.82 0.12
CA ALA A 89 9.97 -11.47 1.30
C ALA A 89 9.74 -9.96 1.43
N TYR A 90 10.75 -9.13 1.20
CA TYR A 90 10.62 -7.67 1.25
C TYR A 90 9.76 -7.11 0.10
N ILE A 91 9.84 -7.70 -1.10
CA ILE A 91 8.97 -7.36 -2.22
C ILE A 91 7.51 -7.65 -1.88
N ILE A 92 7.23 -8.83 -1.32
CA ILE A 92 5.88 -9.23 -0.88
C ILE A 92 5.37 -8.28 0.21
N ALA A 93 6.20 -7.98 1.23
CA ALA A 93 5.83 -7.06 2.30
C ALA A 93 5.54 -5.65 1.77
N CYS A 94 6.31 -5.17 0.79
CA CYS A 94 6.04 -3.90 0.13
C CYS A 94 4.72 -3.96 -0.65
N TRP A 95 4.46 -5.04 -1.40
CA TRP A 95 3.22 -5.23 -2.16
C TRP A 95 1.96 -5.23 -1.30
N GLU A 96 1.98 -5.96 -0.18
CA GLU A 96 0.86 -6.07 0.75
C GLU A 96 0.46 -4.70 1.35
N THR A 97 1.44 -3.82 1.55
CA THR A 97 1.21 -2.48 2.11
C THR A 97 0.98 -1.39 1.05
N THR A 98 1.34 -1.65 -0.22
CA THR A 98 1.24 -0.66 -1.31
C THR A 98 0.31 -1.11 -2.43
N GLY A 99 0.76 -2.01 -3.30
CA GLY A 99 0.07 -2.44 -4.51
C GLY A 99 -1.30 -3.05 -4.24
N LYS A 100 -1.41 -3.89 -3.21
CA LYS A 100 -2.69 -4.47 -2.77
C LYS A 100 -3.69 -3.41 -2.31
N LEU A 101 -3.20 -2.35 -1.66
CA LEU A 101 -4.03 -1.23 -1.21
C LEU A 101 -4.24 -0.16 -2.30
N ASN A 102 -3.57 -0.33 -3.46
CA ASN A 102 -3.57 0.60 -4.59
C ASN A 102 -3.21 2.02 -4.14
N VAL A 103 -2.08 2.15 -3.45
CA VAL A 103 -1.54 3.44 -3.00
C VAL A 103 -1.32 4.34 -4.22
N GLY A 104 -1.71 5.62 -4.09
CA GLY A 104 -1.76 6.58 -5.19
C GLY A 104 -0.49 7.36 -5.47
N GLN A 105 0.59 7.03 -4.77
CA GLN A 105 1.84 7.77 -4.82
C GLN A 105 2.99 6.76 -4.73
N ASP A 106 4.12 7.12 -5.32
CA ASP A 106 5.31 6.29 -5.27
C ASP A 106 5.82 6.19 -3.83
N LYS A 107 6.31 5.00 -3.46
CA LYS A 107 6.75 4.72 -2.09
C LYS A 107 7.96 3.81 -2.08
N ILE A 108 9.05 4.28 -1.50
CA ILE A 108 10.19 3.42 -1.18
C ILE A 108 9.84 2.67 0.12
N CYS A 109 9.79 1.34 0.06
CA CYS A 109 9.47 0.50 1.21
C CYS A 109 10.74 0.08 1.95
N TYR A 110 11.72 -0.44 1.20
CA TYR A 110 12.93 -1.01 1.77
C TYR A 110 14.17 -0.59 1.00
N GLU A 111 15.29 -0.53 1.71
CA GLU A 111 16.64 -0.51 1.18
C GLU A 111 17.38 -1.74 1.72
N VAL A 112 17.76 -2.67 0.84
CA VAL A 112 18.47 -3.89 1.21
C VAL A 112 19.95 -3.72 0.89
N VAL A 113 20.79 -3.66 1.92
CA VAL A 113 22.23 -3.47 1.81
C VAL A 113 22.93 -4.82 1.91
N LEU A 114 23.56 -5.25 0.82
CA LEU A 114 24.45 -6.40 0.78
C LEU A 114 25.85 -5.99 1.25
N ARG A 115 26.31 -6.55 2.35
CA ARG A 115 27.68 -6.29 2.85
C ARG A 115 28.74 -7.11 2.12
N ASN A 116 28.36 -8.30 1.65
CA ASN A 116 29.25 -9.26 1.02
C ASN A 116 28.85 -9.48 -0.45
N ASN A 117 29.83 -9.83 -1.28
CA ASN A 117 29.55 -10.31 -2.62
C ASN A 117 28.86 -11.68 -2.55
N LEU A 118 28.02 -11.98 -3.52
CA LEU A 118 27.33 -13.26 -3.62
C LEU A 118 28.22 -14.30 -4.30
N ASP A 119 28.05 -15.56 -3.89
CA ASP A 119 28.79 -16.68 -4.48
C ASP A 119 28.37 -16.93 -5.94
N ILE A 120 27.13 -16.59 -6.30
CA ILE A 120 26.53 -16.75 -7.63
C ILE A 120 25.71 -15.49 -7.95
N PRO A 121 25.71 -15.00 -9.20
CA PRO A 121 24.87 -13.88 -9.59
C PRO A 121 23.38 -14.19 -9.36
N LEU A 122 22.68 -13.27 -8.72
CA LEU A 122 21.24 -13.32 -8.54
C LEU A 122 20.54 -12.57 -9.69
N THR A 123 19.61 -13.25 -10.36
CA THR A 123 18.87 -12.74 -11.52
C THR A 123 17.41 -12.44 -11.17
N GLU A 124 16.72 -11.69 -12.04
CA GLU A 124 15.27 -11.47 -11.93
C GLU A 124 14.50 -12.80 -11.82
N ASN A 125 14.84 -13.78 -12.65
CA ASN A 125 14.16 -15.07 -12.70
C ASN A 125 14.23 -15.83 -11.38
N ASP A 126 15.34 -15.71 -10.65
CA ASP A 126 15.50 -16.36 -9.35
C ASP A 126 14.48 -15.81 -8.36
N VAL A 127 14.33 -14.48 -8.30
CA VAL A 127 13.37 -13.82 -7.39
C VAL A 127 11.94 -14.06 -7.84
N VAL A 128 11.65 -13.93 -9.14
CA VAL A 128 10.31 -14.17 -9.71
C VAL A 128 9.84 -15.60 -9.45
N SER A 129 10.74 -16.58 -9.48
CA SER A 129 10.39 -17.98 -9.19
C SER A 129 9.89 -18.17 -7.76
N VAL A 130 10.49 -17.48 -6.78
CA VAL A 130 10.06 -17.51 -5.37
C VAL A 130 8.73 -16.78 -5.20
N LEU A 131 8.56 -15.62 -5.84
CA LEU A 131 7.30 -14.88 -5.80
C LEU A 131 6.14 -15.69 -6.37
N ALA A 132 6.37 -16.40 -7.49
CA ALA A 132 5.36 -17.26 -8.11
C ALA A 132 4.99 -18.46 -7.21
N GLN A 133 5.95 -19.05 -6.50
CA GLN A 133 5.69 -20.12 -5.52
C GLN A 133 4.79 -19.66 -4.37
N GLU A 134 4.94 -18.39 -3.95
CA GLU A 134 4.12 -17.76 -2.91
C GLU A 134 2.78 -17.19 -3.45
N GLY A 135 2.49 -17.37 -4.75
CA GLY A 135 1.24 -16.93 -5.38
C GLY A 135 1.22 -15.45 -5.80
N TYR A 136 2.38 -14.79 -5.85
CA TYR A 136 2.51 -13.39 -6.27
C TYR A 136 3.05 -13.32 -7.71
N GLU A 137 2.14 -13.27 -8.68
CA GLU A 137 2.49 -13.17 -10.09
C GLU A 137 2.42 -11.72 -10.59
N ASN A 138 3.40 -11.32 -11.42
CA ASN A 138 3.39 -10.03 -12.14
C ASN A 138 3.28 -8.78 -11.24
N ILE A 139 3.69 -8.88 -9.98
CA ILE A 139 3.68 -7.76 -9.02
C ILE A 139 4.93 -6.88 -9.08
N MET A 140 5.98 -7.31 -9.80
CA MET A 140 7.31 -6.71 -9.79
C MET A 140 7.76 -6.29 -11.20
N THR A 141 8.66 -5.30 -11.25
CA THR A 141 9.50 -4.93 -12.39
C THR A 141 10.95 -4.89 -11.92
N TRP A 142 11.85 -5.55 -12.65
CA TRP A 142 13.28 -5.55 -12.37
C TRP A 142 14.00 -4.49 -13.20
N ASN A 143 14.58 -3.48 -12.55
CA ASN A 143 15.25 -2.35 -13.20
C ASN A 143 16.76 -2.33 -12.88
N ARG A 144 17.37 -3.52 -12.75
CA ARG A 144 18.78 -3.66 -12.40
C ARG A 144 19.44 -4.76 -13.21
N ASP A 145 20.75 -4.70 -13.34
CA ASP A 145 21.55 -5.84 -13.78
C ASP A 145 21.60 -6.93 -12.67
N ASN A 146 22.21 -8.06 -13.01
CA ASN A 146 22.42 -9.16 -12.07
C ASN A 146 23.15 -8.68 -10.81
N ILE A 147 22.70 -9.16 -9.65
CA ILE A 147 23.27 -8.78 -8.36
C ILE A 147 24.37 -9.78 -8.01
N ILE A 148 25.61 -9.31 -7.90
CA ILE A 148 26.75 -10.13 -7.47
C ILE A 148 27.65 -9.39 -6.49
N GLU A 149 27.81 -8.09 -6.68
CA GLU A 149 28.64 -7.26 -5.82
C GLU A 149 27.86 -6.72 -4.63
N LYS A 150 28.59 -6.42 -3.55
CA LYS A 150 28.08 -5.64 -2.43
C LYS A 150 27.48 -4.32 -2.94
N GLY A 151 26.37 -3.90 -2.33
CA GLY A 151 25.64 -2.73 -2.80
C GLY A 151 24.33 -2.56 -2.06
N SER A 152 23.60 -1.51 -2.42
CA SER A 152 22.27 -1.24 -1.93
C SER A 152 21.25 -1.53 -3.02
N ILE A 153 20.13 -2.18 -2.65
CA ILE A 153 19.00 -2.54 -3.51
C ILE A 153 17.77 -1.82 -2.96
N ALA A 154 17.16 -0.97 -3.77
CA ALA A 154 15.94 -0.27 -3.40
C ALA A 154 14.72 -1.09 -3.84
N ILE A 155 13.77 -1.26 -2.92
CA ILE A 155 12.47 -1.88 -3.20
C ILE A 155 11.42 -0.80 -3.02
N SER A 156 10.80 -0.41 -4.13
CA SER A 156 9.86 0.70 -4.17
C SER A 156 8.59 0.32 -4.93
N TYR A 157 7.47 0.95 -4.59
CA TYR A 157 6.23 0.86 -5.33
C TYR A 157 6.11 2.05 -6.28
N ASN A 158 5.85 1.77 -7.54
CA ASN A 158 5.54 2.76 -8.55
C ASN A 158 4.03 2.81 -8.77
N SER A 159 3.43 3.97 -8.50
CA SER A 159 1.98 4.19 -8.59
C SER A 159 1.44 4.26 -10.02
N THR A 160 2.30 4.55 -10.99
CA THR A 160 1.97 4.58 -12.42
C THR A 160 1.87 3.17 -12.99
N SER A 161 2.91 2.35 -12.79
CA SER A 161 2.94 0.95 -13.24
C SER A 161 2.15 0.01 -12.33
N LYS A 162 1.83 0.46 -11.10
CA LYS A 162 1.21 -0.33 -10.03
C LYS A 162 1.97 -1.62 -9.71
N LYS A 163 3.30 -1.52 -9.73
CA LYS A 163 4.22 -2.63 -9.49
C LYS A 163 5.31 -2.23 -8.50
N ILE A 164 5.94 -3.24 -7.94
CA ILE A 164 7.16 -3.11 -7.14
C ILE A 164 8.36 -3.03 -8.07
N GLU A 165 9.11 -1.95 -8.01
CA GLU A 165 10.37 -1.75 -8.72
C GLU A 165 11.54 -2.11 -7.81
N VAL A 166 12.41 -2.97 -8.34
CA VAL A 166 13.68 -3.33 -7.71
C VAL A 166 14.79 -2.63 -8.49
N SER A 167 15.53 -1.73 -7.83
CA SER A 167 16.63 -0.96 -8.42
C SER A 167 17.92 -1.04 -7.63
#